data_AF-A0A4V2NU94-F1
#
_entry.id   AF-A0A4V2NU94-F1
#
_cell.length_a   1.000
_cell.length_b   1.000
_cell.length_c   1.000
_cell.angle_alpha   90.00
_cell.angle_beta   90.00
_cell.angle_gamma   90.00
#
_symmetry.space_group_name_H-M   'P 1'
#
loop_
_entity.id
_entity.type
_entity.pdbx_description
1 polymer ?
#
loop_
_entity_poly.entity_id
_entity_poly.type
_entity_poly.pdbx_seq_one_letter_code
_entity_poly.pdbx_strand_id
1 'polypeptide(L)'
;MWRAVIAAIRKKTPYWRLFLYPFIFVNKLERRYDMKRNNKFEADEVVILISTGEKVTINKSSYIANMKRYSYTIKENPSMFYFEDELETID
;
A
#
# COMPACT_ATOMS: atom_id res chain seq x y z
N MET A 1 -49.64 -2.14 4.58
CA MET A 1 -49.83 -2.59 3.19
C MET A 1 -48.60 -2.39 2.28
N TRP A 2 -47.44 -1.94 2.79
CA TRP A 2 -46.23 -1.68 1.99
C TRP A 2 -45.22 -2.86 1.94
N ARG A 3 -45.37 -3.88 2.79
CA ARG A 3 -44.44 -5.03 2.88
C ARG A 3 -44.63 -6.04 1.74
N ALA A 4 -45.81 -6.11 1.14
CA ALA A 4 -46.11 -7.04 0.04
C ALA A 4 -45.57 -6.56 -1.32
N VAL A 5 -45.49 -5.24 -1.53
CA VAL A 5 -44.98 -4.63 -2.77
C VAL A 5 -43.48 -4.93 -2.96
N ILE A 6 -42.71 -4.92 -1.87
CA ILE A 6 -41.27 -5.24 -1.88
C ILE A 6 -41.01 -6.73 -2.17
N ALA A 7 -41.91 -7.63 -1.72
CA ALA A 7 -41.79 -9.06 -1.96
C ALA A 7 -42.07 -9.44 -3.42
N ALA A 8 -42.95 -8.70 -4.11
CA ALA A 8 -43.34 -8.96 -5.50
C ALA A 8 -42.27 -8.56 -6.53
N ILE A 9 -41.40 -7.59 -6.21
CA ILE A 9 -40.28 -7.17 -7.08
C ILE A 9 -39.17 -8.22 -7.12
N ARG A 10 -39.13 -9.17 -6.17
CA ARG A 10 -38.04 -10.16 -6.03
C ARG A 10 -38.19 -11.43 -6.89
N LYS A 11 -39.17 -11.52 -7.80
CA LYS A 11 -39.44 -12.74 -8.59
C LYS A 11 -39.45 -12.58 -10.12
N LYS A 12 -38.94 -11.47 -10.68
CA LYS A 12 -38.97 -11.31 -12.15
C LYS A 12 -37.81 -10.48 -12.70
N THR A 13 -36.61 -11.08 -12.76
CA THR A 13 -35.57 -10.81 -13.79
C THR A 13 -34.42 -11.83 -13.63
N PRO A 14 -34.42 -12.96 -14.37
CA PRO A 14 -33.25 -13.80 -14.53
C PRO A 14 -32.35 -13.18 -15.61
N TYR A 15 -31.04 -13.13 -15.35
CA TYR A 15 -30.02 -12.50 -16.21
C TYR A 15 -30.14 -10.98 -16.29
N TRP A 16 -29.12 -10.28 -15.77
CA TRP A 16 -28.57 -8.96 -16.14
C TRP A 16 -27.57 -8.54 -15.03
N ARG A 17 -26.66 -9.46 -14.69
CA ARG A 17 -25.52 -9.22 -13.80
C ARG A 17 -24.22 -9.69 -14.46
N LEU A 18 -24.09 -9.36 -15.74
CA LEU A 18 -22.89 -9.55 -16.56
C LEU A 18 -22.18 -8.24 -16.91
N PHE A 19 -22.64 -7.09 -16.40
CA PHE A 19 -21.94 -5.82 -16.54
C PHE A 19 -22.06 -5.02 -15.24
N LEU A 20 -20.96 -4.37 -14.85
CA LEU A 20 -20.68 -3.73 -13.56
C LEU A 20 -20.27 -4.67 -12.43
N TYR A 21 -19.07 -5.24 -12.58
CA TYR A 21 -18.14 -5.17 -11.46
C TYR A 21 -17.31 -3.89 -11.60
N PRO A 22 -17.40 -2.97 -10.62
CA PRO A 22 -16.52 -1.82 -10.54
C PRO A 22 -15.08 -2.28 -10.31
N PHE A 23 -14.17 -1.46 -10.82
CA PHE A 23 -12.73 -1.41 -10.62
C PHE A 23 -12.35 -1.50 -9.13
N ILE A 24 -12.45 -2.68 -8.52
CA ILE A 24 -12.07 -2.95 -7.13
C ILE A 24 -11.13 -4.17 -7.15
N PHE A 25 -9.93 -3.94 -7.67
CA PHE A 25 -8.75 -4.71 -7.28
C PHE A 25 -7.75 -3.75 -6.62
N VAL A 26 -8.28 -2.95 -5.68
CA VAL A 26 -7.46 -2.21 -4.72
C VAL A 26 -6.91 -3.22 -3.73
N ASN A 27 -5.62 -3.50 -3.86
CA ASN A 27 -4.69 -3.93 -2.82
C ASN A 27 -5.28 -4.77 -1.69
N LYS A 28 -5.49 -6.07 -1.97
CA LYS A 28 -5.62 -7.09 -0.94
C LYS A 28 -4.25 -7.46 -0.39
N LEU A 29 -3.66 -6.56 0.41
CA LEU A 29 -2.47 -6.81 1.23
C LEU A 29 -2.68 -6.33 2.67
N GLU A 30 -3.86 -6.57 3.23
CA GLU A 30 -4.00 -6.60 4.70
C GLU A 30 -3.92 -8.05 5.17
N ARG A 31 -2.70 -8.51 5.47
CA ARG A 31 -2.51 -9.49 6.53
C ARG A 31 -1.58 -8.88 7.56
N ARG A 32 -2.20 -8.38 8.62
CA ARG A 32 -1.56 -8.01 9.87
C ARG A 32 -0.74 -9.18 10.38
N TYR A 33 0.57 -9.06 10.26
CA TYR A 33 1.51 -9.73 11.14
C TYR A 33 2.27 -8.59 11.81
N ASP A 34 2.04 -8.37 13.11
CA ASP A 34 2.94 -7.58 13.95
C ASP A 34 4.23 -8.39 14.14
N MET A 35 5.00 -8.53 13.06
CA MET A 35 6.41 -8.84 13.18
C MET A 35 7.06 -7.55 13.69
N LYS A 36 7.83 -7.66 14.80
CA LYS A 36 8.77 -6.60 15.20
C LYS A 36 9.43 -6.08 13.94
N ARG A 37 9.12 -4.84 13.56
CA ARG A 37 9.68 -4.22 12.36
C ARG A 37 11.14 -3.98 12.67
N ASN A 38 12.02 -4.78 12.08
CA ASN A 38 13.46 -4.51 12.05
C ASN A 38 13.74 -3.56 10.88
N ASN A 39 13.01 -2.44 10.81
CA ASN A 39 13.36 -1.37 9.88
C ASN A 39 14.61 -0.67 10.41
N LYS A 40 15.57 -0.41 9.54
CA LYS A 40 16.80 0.31 9.91
C LYS A 40 16.56 1.80 10.16
N PHE A 41 15.57 2.36 9.47
CA PHE A 41 15.30 3.79 9.48
C PHE A 41 13.85 4.10 9.87
N GLU A 42 13.65 5.20 10.58
CA GLU A 42 12.34 5.71 10.99
C GLU A 42 11.72 6.66 9.94
N ALA A 43 10.42 6.93 10.09
CA ALA A 43 9.77 7.96 9.31
C ALA A 43 10.30 9.34 9.74
N ASP A 44 10.41 10.26 8.79
CA ASP A 44 10.95 11.62 8.97
C ASP A 44 12.46 11.70 9.27
N GLU A 45 13.18 10.58 9.18
CA GLU A 45 14.64 10.53 9.32
C GLU A 45 15.33 11.02 8.04
N VAL A 46 16.46 11.73 8.21
CA VAL A 46 17.29 12.20 7.09
C VAL A 46 18.39 11.19 6.83
N VAL A 47 18.48 10.70 5.60
CA VAL A 47 19.46 9.71 5.16
C VAL A 47 20.16 10.20 3.89
N ILE A 48 21.31 9.61 3.58
CA ILE A 48 22.05 9.91 2.36
C ILE A 48 21.75 8.83 1.32
N LEU A 49 21.35 9.25 0.12
CA LEU A 49 21.30 8.37 -1.04
C LEU A 49 22.72 8.09 -1.53
N ILE A 50 23.11 6.82 -1.59
CA ILE A 50 24.44 6.43 -2.10
C ILE A 50 24.57 6.77 -3.59
N SER A 51 23.47 6.66 -4.34
CA SER A 51 23.47 6.86 -5.80
C SER A 51 23.66 8.31 -6.23
N THR A 52 23.09 9.27 -5.49
CA THR A 52 23.16 10.70 -5.82
C THR A 52 24.04 11.50 -4.85
N GLY A 53 24.37 10.95 -3.69
CA GLY A 53 25.04 11.67 -2.60
C GLY A 53 24.16 12.73 -1.94
N GLU A 54 22.86 12.74 -2.23
CA GLU A 54 21.93 13.74 -1.72
C GLU A 54 21.34 13.34 -0.38
N LYS A 55 21.13 14.33 0.49
CA LYS A 55 20.42 14.16 1.76
C LYS A 55 18.92 14.22 1.50
N VAL A 56 18.21 13.19 1.90
CA VAL A 56 16.79 13.00 1.63
C VAL A 56 16.05 12.55 2.86
N THR A 57 14.76 12.89 2.91
CA THR A 57 13.93 12.59 4.08
C THR A 57 13.07 11.37 3.81
N ILE A 58 13.12 10.39 4.72
CA ILE A 58 12.25 9.22 4.65
C ILE A 58 10.82 9.64 4.99
N ASN A 59 9.87 9.23 4.15
CA ASN A 59 8.45 9.44 4.37
C ASN A 59 7.80 8.23 5.05
N LYS A 60 7.91 7.07 4.40
CA LYS A 60 7.30 5.82 4.87
C LYS A 60 8.16 4.64 4.47
N SER A 61 8.17 3.62 5.33
CA SER A 61 8.73 2.32 5.04
C SER A 61 7.64 1.30 4.75
N SER A 62 7.91 0.34 3.88
CA SER A 62 6.98 -0.73 3.51
C SER A 62 7.72 -2.05 3.33
N TYR A 63 7.26 -3.09 4.02
CA TYR A 63 7.87 -4.41 3.95
C TYR A 63 7.39 -5.17 2.72
N ILE A 64 8.33 -5.59 1.87
CA ILE A 64 8.04 -6.40 0.69
C ILE A 64 8.30 -7.86 1.04
N ALA A 65 7.23 -8.59 1.36
CA ALA A 65 7.31 -9.98 1.82
C ALA A 65 7.98 -10.93 0.80
N ASN A 66 7.83 -10.66 -0.49
CA ASN A 66 8.43 -11.48 -1.55
C ASN A 66 9.97 -11.42 -1.54
N MET A 67 10.53 -10.24 -1.25
CA MET A 67 11.97 -9.98 -1.25
C MET A 67 12.58 -10.03 0.16
N LYS A 68 11.73 -10.10 1.20
CA LYS A 68 12.09 -9.98 2.62
C LYS A 68 12.89 -8.72 2.94
N ARG A 69 12.62 -7.63 2.22
CA ARG A 69 13.31 -6.34 2.34
C ARG A 69 12.32 -5.22 2.63
N TYR A 70 12.79 -4.19 3.31
CA TYR A 70 12.04 -2.94 3.45
C TYR A 70 12.36 -2.03 2.27
N SER A 71 11.30 -1.40 1.76
CA SER A 71 11.36 -0.31 0.79
C SER A 71 11.04 0.99 1.51
N TYR A 72 11.72 2.06 1.10
CA TYR A 72 11.59 3.39 1.68
C TYR A 72 11.16 4.34 0.59
N THR A 73 10.14 5.14 0.88
CA THR A 73 9.69 6.23 0.02
C THR A 73 10.24 7.54 0.56
N ILE A 74 10.71 8.40 -0.33
CA ILE A 74 11.27 9.71 0.00
C ILE A 74 10.17 10.78 -0.04
N LYS A 75 10.27 11.82 0.79
CA LYS A 75 9.31 12.95 0.78
C LYS A 75 9.46 13.83 -0.45
N GLU A 76 10.69 14.13 -0.82
CA GLU A 76 11.06 14.98 -1.94
C GLU A 76 10.56 14.40 -3.27
N ASN A 77 10.60 13.07 -3.41
CA ASN A 77 10.14 12.36 -4.61
C ASN A 77 9.29 11.12 -4.26
N PRO A 78 7.98 11.28 -4.02
CA PRO A 78 7.11 10.18 -3.58
C PRO A 78 6.85 9.11 -4.66
N SER A 79 7.22 9.39 -5.92
CA SER A 79 7.12 8.43 -7.03
C SER A 79 8.27 7.43 -7.05
N MET A 80 9.35 7.69 -6.30
CA MET A 80 10.55 6.88 -6.29
C MET A 80 10.66 6.13 -4.96
N PHE A 81 11.13 4.89 -5.03
CA PHE A 81 11.37 4.06 -3.86
C PHE A 81 12.80 3.56 -3.89
N TYR A 82 13.35 3.38 -2.70
CA TYR A 82 14.73 2.96 -2.48
C TYR A 82 14.77 1.81 -1.48
N PHE A 83 15.83 1.02 -1.56
CA PHE A 83 16.08 -0.07 -0.62
C PHE A 83 17.08 0.35 0.47
N GLU A 84 17.13 -0.43 1.55
CA GLU A 84 18.09 -0.21 2.64
C GLU A 84 19.54 -0.15 2.18
N ASP A 85 19.89 -0.94 1.15
CA ASP A 85 21.25 -1.01 0.63
C ASP A 85 21.65 0.24 -0.17
N GLU A 86 20.69 1.11 -0.49
CA GLU A 86 20.90 2.35 -1.27
C GLU A 86 20.93 3.60 -0.38
N LEU A 87 20.69 3.42 0.93
CA LEU A 87 20.56 4.48 1.92
C LEU A 87 21.63 4.32 2.99
N GLU A 88 22.33 5.40 3.29
CA GLU A 88 23.31 5.48 4.38
C GLU A 88 22.79 6.37 5.51
N THR A 89 23.07 5.97 6.74
CA THR A 89 22.88 6.80 7.93
C THR A 89 23.86 7.97 7.89
N ILE A 90 23.41 9.12 8.38
CA ILE A 90 24.29 10.27 8.62
C ILE A 90 24.95 10.02 9.98
N ASP A 91 26.16 9.48 9.99
CA ASP A 91 27.00 9.37 11.21
C ASP A 91 27.39 10.77 11.75
#